data_AF-A0A7Y3FJS4-F1
#
_entry.id   AF-A0A7Y3FJS4-F1
#
_cell.length_a   1.000
_cell.length_b   1.000
_cell.length_c   1.000
_cell.angle_alpha   90.00
_cell.angle_beta   90.00
_cell.angle_gamma   90.00
#
_symmetry.space_group_name_H-M   'P 1'
#
loop_
_entity.id
_entity.type
_entity.pdbx_description
1 polymer ?
#
loop_
_entity_poly.entity_id
_entity_poly.type
_entity_poly.pdbx_seq_one_letter_code
_entity_poly.pdbx_strand_id
1 'polypeptide(L)'
;MAEPGEDNPYKGPWGPLRRIDDWIFRIEMGVLWTFLGVSAVMVFLDVMYRRLAAPDSKVAELAARILGIDDPDSMAQLTTLGPIVSGVIGIGLVYFAFWTAEKHASEGREQSWVKPLVETIAACAGLGLLGWIMLQPQVESRWFYLLLYTLGAGLWLFKLLKTRAPGWVSQLFAFAVVTALYLYITFNYFPDGYSWSKELSLIMLLWVGFLGASVCAHEGKHIQVGALKKVVPPSMSRFSDAIGYLLTASFCFFMALLGYEYASEAIQLEGRFEQTNIPDWVATIAVPAAFAMTMLRYIAAAFSSILGGSYGAAPEEEAVVAASQVSKKGAK
;
A
#
# COMPACT_ATOMS: atom_id res chain seq x y z
N MET A 1 16.58 -27.07 26.39
CA MET A 1 17.34 -26.21 25.46
C MET A 1 17.03 -26.69 24.06
N ALA A 2 16.34 -25.89 23.25
CA ALA A 2 16.10 -26.17 21.84
C ALA A 2 16.76 -25.03 21.05
N GLU A 3 17.61 -25.37 20.09
CA GLU A 3 18.39 -24.41 19.31
C GLU A 3 17.49 -23.55 18.39
N PRO A 4 17.85 -22.29 18.15
CA PRO A 4 17.13 -21.43 17.21
C PRO A 4 17.53 -21.81 15.77
N GLY A 5 16.81 -22.76 15.15
CA GLY A 5 17.03 -23.02 13.72
C GLY A 5 16.46 -24.29 13.05
N GLU A 6 15.88 -25.27 13.76
CA GLU A 6 15.60 -26.59 13.12
C GLU A 6 14.14 -27.07 13.05
N ASP A 7 13.18 -26.29 13.54
CA ASP A 7 11.76 -26.58 13.27
C ASP A 7 11.38 -25.96 11.93
N ASN A 8 11.66 -26.68 10.85
CA ASN A 8 11.11 -26.37 9.53
C ASN A 8 9.59 -26.15 9.69
N PRO A 9 9.06 -24.93 9.47
CA PRO A 9 7.64 -24.60 9.70
C PRO A 9 6.69 -25.38 8.79
N TYR A 10 7.25 -26.09 7.80
CA TYR A 10 6.57 -27.00 6.89
C TYR A 10 6.59 -28.47 7.37
N LYS A 11 7.16 -28.80 8.55
CA LYS A 11 7.09 -30.15 9.13
C LYS A 11 5.74 -30.33 9.83
N GLY A 12 4.89 -31.21 9.27
CA GLY A 12 3.57 -31.56 9.82
C GLY A 12 2.54 -31.83 8.71
N PRO A 13 1.34 -32.34 9.04
CA PRO A 13 0.28 -32.62 8.06
C PRO A 13 -0.19 -31.36 7.32
N TRP A 14 0.00 -30.17 7.92
CA TRP A 14 -0.36 -28.87 7.36
C TRP A 14 0.77 -28.16 6.61
N GLY A 15 1.96 -28.76 6.53
CA GLY A 15 3.14 -28.17 5.89
C GLY A 15 2.96 -27.77 4.42
N PRO A 16 2.35 -28.62 3.56
CA PRO A 16 2.07 -28.27 2.17
C PRO A 16 1.12 -27.08 2.04
N LEU A 17 0.10 -26.99 2.89
CA LEU A 17 -0.86 -25.89 2.88
C LEU A 17 -0.20 -24.56 3.28
N ARG A 18 0.62 -24.58 4.33
CA ARG A 18 1.40 -23.40 4.77
C ARG A 18 2.35 -22.92 3.68
N ARG A 19 3.00 -23.84 2.95
CA ARG A 19 3.89 -23.47 1.83
C ARG A 19 3.14 -22.78 0.69
N ILE A 20 1.94 -23.27 0.34
CA ILE A 20 1.11 -22.64 -0.69
C ILE A 20 0.67 -21.26 -0.21
N ASP A 21 0.22 -21.15 1.03
CA ASP A 21 -0.25 -19.90 1.59
C ASP A 21 0.85 -18.84 1.73
N ASP A 22 2.05 -19.22 2.17
CA ASP A 22 3.22 -18.34 2.22
C ASP A 22 3.65 -17.88 0.81
N TRP A 23 3.46 -18.72 -0.20
CA TRP A 23 3.72 -18.35 -1.59
C TRP A 23 2.68 -17.35 -2.11
N ILE A 24 1.40 -17.57 -1.82
CA ILE A 24 0.31 -16.63 -2.12
C ILE A 24 0.56 -15.30 -1.42
N PHE A 25 0.92 -15.32 -0.14
CA PHE A 25 1.25 -14.12 0.64
C PHE A 25 2.37 -13.30 0.00
N ARG A 26 3.44 -13.95 -0.49
CA ARG A 26 4.52 -13.24 -1.20
C ARG A 26 4.02 -12.57 -2.47
N ILE A 27 3.10 -13.21 -3.20
CA ILE A 27 2.48 -12.62 -4.40
C ILE A 27 1.60 -11.44 -4.00
N GLU A 28 0.71 -11.60 -3.02
CA GLU A 28 -0.15 -10.54 -2.51
C GLU A 28 0.67 -9.32 -2.08
N MET A 29 1.72 -9.52 -1.29
CA MET A 29 2.62 -8.46 -0.88
C MET A 29 3.30 -7.79 -2.08
N GLY A 30 3.76 -8.56 -3.07
CA GLY A 30 4.34 -8.02 -4.30
C GLY A 30 3.36 -7.14 -5.08
N VAL A 31 2.10 -7.57 -5.19
CA VAL A 31 1.01 -6.78 -5.80
C VAL A 31 0.74 -5.52 -4.97
N LEU A 32 0.59 -5.64 -3.65
CA LEU A 32 0.33 -4.53 -2.74
C LEU A 32 1.40 -3.44 -2.82
N TRP A 33 2.69 -3.81 -2.72
CA TRP A 33 3.79 -2.85 -2.82
C TRP A 33 3.80 -2.14 -4.17
N THR A 34 3.51 -2.88 -5.25
CA THR A 34 3.48 -2.33 -6.60
C THR A 34 2.32 -1.36 -6.76
N PHE A 35 1.11 -1.78 -6.41
CA PHE A 35 -0.11 -0.97 -6.55
C PHE A 35 -0.07 0.25 -5.63
N LEU A 36 0.38 0.09 -4.39
CA LEU A 36 0.53 1.20 -3.46
C LEU A 36 1.59 2.20 -3.94
N GLY A 37 2.74 1.72 -4.42
CA GLY A 37 3.79 2.59 -4.96
C GLY A 37 3.34 3.37 -6.20
N VAL A 38 2.75 2.68 -7.18
CA VAL A 38 2.27 3.30 -8.43
C VAL A 38 1.11 4.26 -8.15
N SER A 39 0.13 3.85 -7.35
CA SER A 39 -1.02 4.71 -6.99
C SER A 39 -0.59 5.96 -6.21
N ALA A 40 0.36 5.84 -5.28
CA ALA A 40 0.88 7.00 -4.54
C ALA A 40 1.49 8.05 -5.48
N VAL A 41 2.27 7.60 -6.47
CA VAL A 41 2.81 8.49 -7.51
C VAL A 41 1.70 9.12 -8.34
N MET A 42 0.73 8.32 -8.80
CA MET A 42 -0.39 8.83 -9.62
C MET A 42 -1.26 9.84 -8.87
N VAL A 43 -1.63 9.55 -7.61
CA VAL A 43 -2.41 10.47 -6.76
C VAL A 43 -1.62 11.76 -6.52
N PHE A 44 -0.33 11.65 -6.21
CA PHE A 44 0.52 12.82 -6.03
C PHE A 44 0.52 13.71 -7.28
N LEU A 45 0.67 13.11 -8.45
CA LEU A 45 0.67 13.84 -9.72
C LEU A 45 -0.71 14.45 -10.05
N ASP A 46 -1.82 13.74 -9.86
CA ASP A 46 -3.17 14.32 -10.05
C ASP A 46 -3.41 15.51 -9.10
N VAL A 47 -3.04 15.37 -7.83
CA VAL A 47 -3.14 16.46 -6.85
C VAL A 47 -2.26 17.64 -7.28
N MET A 48 -1.02 17.38 -7.69
CA MET A 48 -0.10 18.42 -8.17
C MET A 48 -0.67 19.14 -9.40
N TYR A 49 -1.15 18.39 -10.40
CA TYR A 49 -1.78 18.96 -11.59
C TYR A 49 -2.97 19.84 -11.25
N ARG A 50 -3.91 19.34 -10.46
CA ARG A 50 -5.11 20.09 -10.07
C ARG A 50 -4.76 21.37 -9.31
N ARG A 51 -3.77 21.31 -8.43
CA ARG A 51 -3.31 22.48 -7.66
C ARG A 51 -2.60 23.52 -8.51
N LEU A 52 -1.84 23.07 -9.51
CA LEU A 52 -1.10 23.94 -10.42
C LEU A 52 -2.02 24.53 -11.51
N ALA A 53 -2.98 23.77 -12.02
CA ALA A 53 -3.87 24.16 -13.11
C ALA A 53 -5.10 24.98 -12.65
N ALA A 54 -5.57 24.77 -11.41
CA ALA A 54 -6.64 25.55 -10.80
C ALA A 54 -6.17 26.12 -9.45
N PRO A 55 -5.60 27.34 -9.42
CA PRO A 55 -5.03 27.95 -8.22
C PRO A 55 -6.08 28.45 -7.20
N ASP A 56 -7.29 27.90 -7.20
CA ASP A 56 -8.29 28.24 -6.20
C ASP A 56 -7.82 27.76 -4.81
N SER A 57 -7.55 28.73 -3.96
CA SER A 57 -7.01 28.47 -2.63
C SER A 57 -8.11 27.99 -1.69
N LYS A 58 -8.24 26.67 -1.55
CA LYS A 58 -9.04 26.08 -0.45
C LYS A 58 -8.55 26.53 0.94
N VAL A 59 -7.29 26.96 1.06
CA VAL A 59 -6.73 27.51 2.31
C VAL A 59 -7.28 28.91 2.56
N ALA A 60 -7.46 29.72 1.52
CA ALA A 60 -8.12 31.02 1.60
C ALA A 60 -9.58 30.87 2.04
N GLU A 61 -10.30 29.91 1.45
CA GLU A 61 -11.68 29.59 1.82
C GLU A 61 -11.79 29.09 3.27
N LEU A 62 -10.87 28.21 3.71
CA LEU A 62 -10.85 27.70 5.08
C LEU A 62 -10.43 28.79 6.09
N ALA A 63 -9.50 29.67 5.73
CA ALA A 63 -9.10 30.81 6.54
C ALA A 63 -10.21 31.87 6.65
N ALA A 64 -10.93 32.16 5.55
CA ALA A 64 -12.11 33.02 5.57
C ALA A 64 -13.20 32.47 6.50
N ARG A 65 -13.42 31.15 6.44
CA ARG A 65 -14.40 30.46 7.31
C ARG A 65 -13.99 30.44 8.79
N ILE A 66 -12.69 30.32 9.09
CA ILE A 66 -12.17 30.36 10.48
C ILE A 66 -12.19 31.80 11.03
N LEU A 67 -11.89 32.79 10.19
CA LEU A 67 -11.84 34.20 10.58
C LEU A 67 -13.21 34.89 10.53
N GLY A 68 -14.26 34.21 10.04
CA GLY A 68 -15.62 34.76 9.93
C GLY A 68 -15.70 35.93 8.94
N ILE A 69 -14.89 35.88 7.89
CA ILE A 69 -14.75 36.96 6.91
C ILE A 69 -15.64 36.64 5.70
N ASP A 70 -16.78 37.32 5.60
CA ASP A 70 -17.72 37.24 4.47
C ASP A 70 -17.56 38.38 3.46
N ASP A 71 -16.60 39.29 3.70
CA ASP A 71 -16.37 40.50 2.91
C ASP A 71 -15.65 40.20 1.57
N PRO A 72 -16.19 40.66 0.41
CA PRO A 72 -15.62 40.37 -0.92
C PRO A 72 -14.18 40.84 -1.12
N ASP A 73 -13.80 41.98 -0.55
CA ASP A 73 -12.45 42.54 -0.69
C ASP A 73 -11.43 41.73 0.12
N SER A 74 -11.83 41.31 1.32
CA SER A 74 -11.02 40.43 2.17
C SER A 74 -10.85 39.04 1.54
N MET A 75 -11.88 38.52 0.86
CA MET A 75 -11.80 37.28 0.08
C MET A 75 -10.81 37.37 -1.09
N ALA A 76 -10.76 38.51 -1.79
CA ALA A 76 -9.81 38.74 -2.88
C ALA A 76 -8.34 38.80 -2.38
N GLN A 77 -8.12 39.37 -1.19
CA GLN A 77 -6.80 39.36 -0.55
C GLN A 77 -6.40 37.94 -0.10
N LEU A 78 -7.33 37.20 0.48
CA LEU A 78 -7.13 35.81 0.93
C LEU A 78 -6.84 34.85 -0.24
N THR A 79 -7.53 34.98 -1.37
CA THR A 79 -7.25 34.17 -2.57
C THR A 79 -5.89 34.49 -3.18
N THR A 80 -5.43 35.74 -3.09
CA THR A 80 -4.09 36.16 -3.56
C THR A 80 -2.98 35.65 -2.63
N LEU A 81 -3.19 35.71 -1.31
CA LEU A 81 -2.20 35.27 -0.30
C LEU A 81 -2.19 33.75 -0.08
N GLY A 82 -3.32 33.08 -0.32
CA GLY A 82 -3.51 31.67 -0.04
C GLY A 82 -2.47 30.74 -0.69
N PRO A 83 -2.18 30.87 -2.01
CA PRO A 83 -1.14 30.09 -2.67
C PRO A 83 0.24 30.31 -2.06
N ILE A 84 0.60 31.57 -1.75
CA ILE A 84 1.89 31.93 -1.14
C ILE A 84 2.04 31.27 0.23
N VAL A 85 1.03 31.41 1.09
CA VAL A 85 1.01 30.80 2.43
C VAL A 85 1.11 29.29 2.34
N SER A 86 0.38 28.66 1.42
CA SER A 86 0.45 27.20 1.21
C SER A 86 1.83 26.74 0.74
N GLY A 87 2.50 27.52 -0.11
CA GLY A 87 3.86 27.25 -0.56
C GLY A 87 4.88 27.35 0.58
N VAL A 88 4.77 28.39 1.42
CA VAL A 88 5.64 28.56 2.60
C VAL A 88 5.47 27.40 3.59
N ILE A 89 4.23 27.02 3.90
CA ILE A 89 3.94 25.87 4.76
C ILE A 89 4.51 24.58 4.15
N GLY A 90 4.34 24.38 2.84
CA GLY A 90 4.87 23.22 2.12
C GLY A 90 6.40 23.12 2.22
N ILE A 91 7.12 24.23 1.97
CA ILE A 91 8.58 24.27 2.11
C ILE A 91 8.99 23.98 3.56
N GLY A 92 8.28 24.54 4.54
CA GLY A 92 8.51 24.26 5.97
C GLY A 92 8.35 22.78 6.34
N LEU A 93 7.33 22.11 5.80
CA LEU A 93 7.11 20.67 6.01
C LEU A 93 8.21 19.82 5.36
N VAL A 94 8.66 20.16 4.15
CA VAL A 94 9.77 19.47 3.49
C VAL A 94 11.06 19.63 4.30
N TYR A 95 11.34 20.83 4.79
CA TYR A 95 12.47 21.08 5.69
C TYR A 95 12.39 20.25 6.96
N PHE A 96 11.21 20.24 7.61
CA PHE A 96 10.99 19.45 8.81
C PHE A 96 11.18 17.95 8.58
N ALA A 97 10.75 17.44 7.42
CA ALA A 97 10.94 16.04 7.05
C ALA A 97 12.43 15.67 6.91
N PHE A 98 13.21 16.45 6.16
CA PHE A 98 14.66 16.20 6.03
C PHE A 98 15.42 16.42 7.34
N TRP A 99 15.02 17.41 8.12
CA TRP A 99 15.57 17.64 9.46
C TRP A 99 15.33 16.43 10.39
N THR A 100 14.12 15.86 10.34
CA THR A 100 13.76 14.67 11.12
C THR A 100 14.49 13.42 10.63
N ALA A 101 14.67 13.26 9.31
CA ALA A 101 15.42 12.17 8.72
C ALA A 101 16.92 12.22 9.09
N GLU A 102 17.55 13.39 8.99
CA GLU A 102 18.95 13.57 9.40
C GLU A 102 19.11 13.31 10.90
N LYS A 103 18.16 13.73 11.74
CA LYS A 103 18.19 13.47 13.19
C LYS A 103 18.21 11.96 13.52
N HIS A 104 17.45 11.14 12.80
CA HIS A 104 17.47 9.68 12.99
C HIS A 104 18.73 9.05 12.37
N ALA A 105 19.24 9.59 11.27
CA ALA A 105 20.47 9.10 10.65
C ALA A 105 21.75 9.49 11.43
N SER A 106 21.70 10.55 12.23
CA SER A 106 22.82 11.09 12.99
C SER A 106 22.92 10.54 14.42
N GLU A 107 22.26 9.43 14.77
CA GLU A 107 22.45 8.76 16.08
C GLU A 107 23.94 8.43 16.29
N GLY A 108 24.65 9.30 17.02
CA GLY A 108 26.09 9.23 17.29
C GLY A 108 27.00 10.23 16.56
N ARG A 109 26.50 11.16 15.73
CA ARG A 109 27.28 12.25 15.08
C ARG A 109 26.66 13.63 15.32
N GLU A 110 27.46 14.70 15.28
CA GLU A 110 26.96 16.07 15.38
C GLU A 110 25.95 16.39 14.25
N GLN A 111 24.82 16.99 14.63
CA GLN A 111 23.73 17.31 13.73
C GLN A 111 24.11 18.47 12.78
N SER A 112 24.09 18.22 11.47
CA SER A 112 24.31 19.27 10.47
C SER A 112 23.01 20.02 10.16
N TRP A 113 22.99 21.34 10.36
CA TRP A 113 21.84 22.18 9.97
C TRP A 113 21.83 22.53 8.48
N VAL A 114 22.97 22.40 7.80
CA VAL A 114 23.16 22.80 6.38
C VAL A 114 22.65 21.73 5.43
N LYS A 115 22.90 20.45 5.72
CA LYS A 115 22.42 19.34 4.89
C LYS A 115 20.91 19.35 4.66
N PRO A 116 20.05 19.38 5.70
CA PRO A 116 18.60 19.36 5.48
C PRO A 116 18.12 20.61 4.74
N LEU A 117 18.78 21.76 4.91
CA LEU A 117 18.48 22.98 4.16
C LEU A 117 18.77 22.80 2.66
N VAL A 118 19.95 22.27 2.31
CA VAL A 118 20.34 22.02 0.91
C VAL A 118 19.43 20.98 0.26
N GLU A 119 19.10 19.90 0.98
CA GLU A 119 18.17 18.86 0.50
C GLU A 119 16.77 19.42 0.27
N THR A 120 16.29 20.30 1.15
CA THR A 120 15.02 21.00 0.98
C THR A 120 15.02 21.87 -0.25
N ILE A 121 16.04 22.71 -0.44
CA ILE A 121 16.14 23.59 -1.61
C ILE A 121 16.18 22.76 -2.89
N ALA A 122 16.98 21.69 -2.91
CA ALA A 122 17.07 20.78 -4.06
C ALA A 122 15.74 20.07 -4.35
N ALA A 123 15.04 19.59 -3.32
CA ALA A 123 13.75 18.93 -3.44
C ALA A 123 12.67 19.91 -3.96
N CYS A 124 12.60 21.12 -3.39
CA CYS A 124 11.67 22.16 -3.84
C CYS A 124 11.96 22.59 -5.28
N ALA A 125 13.23 22.77 -5.65
CA ALA A 125 13.62 23.08 -7.02
C ALA A 125 13.26 21.94 -7.98
N GLY A 126 13.50 20.68 -7.60
CA GLY A 126 13.15 19.51 -8.40
C GLY A 126 11.64 19.35 -8.60
N LEU A 127 10.87 19.45 -7.53
CA LEU A 127 9.40 19.39 -7.59
C LEU A 127 8.81 20.57 -8.36
N GLY A 128 9.36 21.78 -8.17
CA GLY A 128 8.96 22.97 -8.93
C GLY A 128 9.23 22.82 -10.43
N LEU A 129 10.38 22.27 -10.80
CA LEU A 129 10.72 21.98 -12.19
C LEU A 129 9.80 20.91 -12.79
N LEU A 130 9.50 19.84 -12.05
CA LEU A 130 8.53 18.82 -12.50
C LEU A 130 7.13 19.42 -12.67
N GLY A 131 6.67 20.24 -11.72
CA GLY A 131 5.38 20.93 -11.82
C GLY A 131 5.33 21.89 -13.00
N TRP A 132 6.42 22.63 -13.27
CA TRP A 132 6.51 23.52 -14.41
C TRP A 132 6.47 22.79 -15.75
N ILE A 133 7.13 21.63 -15.86
CA ILE A 133 7.05 20.75 -17.04
C ILE A 133 5.62 20.25 -17.24
N MET A 134 4.95 19.85 -16.15
CA MET A 134 3.58 19.33 -16.18
C MET A 134 2.54 20.36 -16.66
N LEU A 135 2.80 21.65 -16.43
CA LEU A 135 1.92 22.75 -16.85
C LEU A 135 2.11 23.15 -18.33
N GLN A 136 3.14 22.66 -19.00
CA GLN A 136 3.37 23.01 -20.40
C GLN A 136 2.27 22.41 -21.29
N PRO A 137 1.55 23.22 -22.09
CA PRO A 137 0.45 22.72 -22.93
C PRO A 137 0.86 21.68 -23.98
N GLN A 138 2.16 21.58 -24.28
CA GLN A 138 2.71 20.65 -25.27
C GLN A 138 3.18 19.32 -24.65
N VAL A 139 3.18 19.21 -23.32
CA VAL A 139 3.65 17.99 -22.64
C VAL A 139 2.44 17.10 -22.35
N GLU A 140 2.25 16.11 -23.20
CA GLU A 140 1.28 15.04 -22.97
C GLU A 140 1.68 14.20 -21.75
N SER A 141 0.69 13.61 -21.08
CA SER A 141 0.92 12.82 -19.87
C SER A 141 1.94 11.70 -20.06
N ARG A 142 1.92 11.04 -21.22
CA ARG A 142 2.84 9.93 -21.57
C ARG A 142 4.31 10.33 -21.45
N TRP A 143 4.68 11.52 -21.94
CA TRP A 143 6.06 12.00 -21.89
C TRP A 143 6.50 12.35 -20.48
N PHE A 144 5.58 12.90 -19.70
CA PHE A 144 5.83 13.20 -18.30
C PHE A 144 6.05 11.92 -17.46
N TYR A 145 5.23 10.90 -17.66
CA TYR A 145 5.42 9.60 -16.99
C TYR A 145 6.70 8.89 -17.44
N LEU A 146 7.07 8.97 -18.73
CA LEU A 146 8.36 8.48 -19.22
C LEU A 146 9.54 9.21 -18.56
N LEU A 147 9.47 10.53 -18.42
CA LEU A 147 10.49 11.32 -17.73
C LEU A 147 10.64 10.83 -16.28
N LEU A 148 9.54 10.65 -15.56
CA LEU A 148 9.59 10.16 -14.19
C LEU A 148 10.18 8.74 -14.10
N TYR A 149 9.77 7.85 -15.01
CA TYR A 149 10.32 6.50 -15.11
C TYR A 149 11.82 6.53 -15.37
N THR A 150 12.28 7.31 -16.35
CA THR A 150 13.72 7.40 -16.69
C THR A 150 14.56 7.97 -15.56
N LEU A 151 14.05 8.93 -14.78
CA LEU A 151 14.75 9.44 -13.60
C LEU A 151 14.93 8.34 -12.53
N GLY A 152 13.87 7.61 -12.18
CA GLY A 152 13.93 6.53 -11.19
C GLY A 152 14.74 5.33 -11.67
N ALA A 153 14.42 4.84 -12.87
CA ALA A 153 15.06 3.71 -13.52
C ALA A 153 16.54 3.97 -13.81
N GLY A 154 16.89 5.19 -14.21
CA GLY A 154 18.26 5.60 -14.49
C GLY A 154 19.14 5.59 -13.24
N LEU A 155 18.64 6.12 -12.11
CA LEU A 155 19.34 6.07 -10.82
C LEU A 155 19.56 4.61 -10.36
N TRP A 156 18.54 3.77 -10.51
CA TRP A 156 18.63 2.36 -10.16
C TRP A 156 19.63 1.61 -11.06
N LEU A 157 19.56 1.80 -12.38
CA LEU A 157 20.47 1.19 -13.34
C LEU A 157 21.92 1.63 -13.11
N PHE A 158 22.14 2.92 -12.83
CA PHE A 158 23.46 3.43 -12.48
C PHE A 158 24.02 2.75 -11.24
N LYS A 159 23.19 2.60 -10.19
CA LYS A 159 23.58 1.88 -8.97
C LYS A 159 23.91 0.41 -9.26
N LEU A 160 23.09 -0.28 -10.06
CA LEU A 160 23.30 -1.67 -10.45
C LEU A 160 24.63 -1.87 -11.19
N LEU A 161 24.90 -1.01 -12.19
CA LEU A 161 26.12 -1.05 -12.98
C LEU A 161 27.38 -0.73 -12.14
N LYS A 162 27.24 0.14 -11.14
CA LYS A 162 28.33 0.51 -10.23
C LYS A 162 28.65 -0.59 -9.22
N THR A 163 27.64 -1.22 -8.61
CA THR A 163 27.85 -2.23 -7.56
C THR A 163 28.12 -3.62 -8.10
N ARG A 164 27.71 -3.94 -9.34
CA ARG A 164 27.86 -5.25 -10.00
C ARG A 164 27.55 -6.42 -9.05
N ALA A 165 26.37 -6.38 -8.45
CA ALA A 165 25.91 -7.41 -7.53
C ALA A 165 25.89 -8.81 -8.18
N PRO A 166 25.98 -9.91 -7.40
CA PRO A 166 25.81 -11.26 -7.94
C PRO A 166 24.46 -11.38 -8.65
N GLY A 167 24.46 -11.79 -9.92
CA GLY A 167 23.26 -11.82 -10.77
C GLY A 167 22.93 -10.52 -11.50
N TRP A 168 23.84 -9.53 -11.57
CA TRP A 168 23.57 -8.26 -12.25
C TRP A 168 23.11 -8.41 -13.72
N VAL A 169 23.57 -9.46 -14.42
CA VAL A 169 23.16 -9.74 -15.81
C VAL A 169 21.68 -10.14 -15.88
N SER A 170 21.20 -10.99 -14.98
CA SER A 170 19.77 -11.37 -14.96
C SER A 170 18.90 -10.19 -14.53
N GLN A 171 19.39 -9.35 -13.61
CA GLN A 171 18.72 -8.11 -13.22
C GLN A 171 18.66 -7.10 -14.38
N LEU A 172 19.71 -7.00 -15.20
CA LEU A 172 19.73 -6.16 -16.38
C LEU A 172 18.77 -6.67 -17.46
N PHE A 173 18.72 -7.98 -17.69
CA PHE A 173 17.76 -8.57 -18.60
C PHE A 173 16.32 -8.33 -18.13
N ALA A 174 16.01 -8.56 -16.85
CA ALA A 174 14.70 -8.26 -16.28
C ALA A 174 14.35 -6.78 -16.43
N PHE A 175 15.30 -5.88 -16.17
CA PHE A 175 15.12 -4.45 -16.36
C PHE A 175 14.80 -4.08 -17.81
N ALA A 176 15.48 -4.70 -18.79
CA ALA A 176 15.21 -4.47 -20.20
C ALA A 176 13.80 -4.92 -20.61
N VAL A 177 13.36 -6.10 -20.13
CA VAL A 177 12.00 -6.61 -20.37
C VAL A 177 10.95 -5.70 -19.75
N VAL A 178 11.12 -5.30 -18.48
CA VAL A 178 10.20 -4.39 -17.79
C VAL A 178 10.14 -3.03 -18.48
N THR A 179 11.30 -2.50 -18.90
CA THR A 179 11.36 -1.23 -19.64
C THR A 179 10.66 -1.35 -20.99
N ALA A 180 10.89 -2.42 -21.74
CA ALA A 180 10.22 -2.62 -23.03
C ALA A 180 8.69 -2.72 -22.87
N LEU A 181 8.22 -3.45 -21.86
CA LEU A 181 6.79 -3.54 -21.54
C LEU A 181 6.22 -2.18 -21.15
N TYR A 182 6.93 -1.42 -20.30
CA TYR A 182 6.50 -0.10 -19.87
C TYR A 182 6.41 0.89 -21.04
N LEU A 183 7.39 0.89 -21.94
CA LEU A 183 7.36 1.69 -23.16
C LEU A 183 6.16 1.31 -24.04
N TYR A 184 5.96 0.01 -24.26
CA TYR A 184 4.82 -0.48 -25.03
C TYR A 184 3.48 0.00 -24.44
N ILE A 185 3.30 -0.13 -23.12
CA ILE A 185 2.07 0.33 -22.45
C ILE A 185 1.90 1.85 -22.59
N THR A 186 2.98 2.60 -22.36
CA THR A 186 2.93 4.07 -22.38
C THR A 186 2.58 4.62 -23.77
N PHE A 187 3.12 4.04 -24.84
CA PHE A 187 2.83 4.52 -26.19
C PHE A 187 1.45 4.10 -26.72
N ASN A 188 0.89 2.97 -26.26
CA ASN A 188 -0.37 2.44 -26.77
C ASN A 188 -1.60 2.81 -25.93
N TYR A 189 -1.43 3.05 -24.62
CA TYR A 189 -2.56 3.17 -23.69
C TYR A 189 -2.60 4.47 -22.89
N PHE A 190 -1.52 5.25 -22.79
CA PHE A 190 -1.56 6.49 -22.01
C PHE A 190 -2.21 7.60 -22.85
N PRO A 191 -3.31 8.22 -22.37
CA PRO A 191 -3.96 9.31 -23.06
C PRO A 191 -3.22 10.63 -22.83
N ASP A 192 -3.57 11.68 -23.58
CA ASP A 192 -2.85 12.95 -23.55
C ASP A 192 -3.01 13.71 -22.22
N GLY A 193 -4.20 13.65 -21.61
CA GLY A 193 -4.51 14.32 -20.35
C GLY A 193 -3.99 13.59 -19.10
N TYR A 194 -4.06 14.24 -17.93
CA TYR A 194 -3.62 13.66 -16.65
C TYR A 194 -4.77 13.05 -15.82
N SER A 195 -6.03 13.21 -16.24
CA SER A 195 -7.24 12.80 -15.49
C SER A 195 -7.35 11.29 -15.27
N TRP A 196 -6.89 10.47 -16.24
CA TRP A 196 -6.93 9.00 -16.18
C TRP A 196 -6.16 8.44 -14.98
N SER A 197 -5.07 9.11 -14.58
CA SER A 197 -4.19 8.65 -13.51
C SER A 197 -4.91 8.58 -12.17
N LYS A 198 -5.83 9.51 -11.92
CA LYS A 198 -6.67 9.52 -10.73
C LYS A 198 -7.56 8.30 -10.67
N GLU A 199 -8.28 8.02 -11.76
CA GLU A 199 -9.22 6.90 -11.83
C GLU A 199 -8.50 5.57 -11.63
N LEU A 200 -7.38 5.36 -12.34
CA LEU A 200 -6.57 4.15 -12.19
C LEU A 200 -5.98 4.02 -10.78
N SER A 201 -5.54 5.12 -10.17
CA SER A 201 -5.02 5.09 -8.80
C SER A 201 -6.05 4.67 -7.77
N LEU A 202 -7.33 5.04 -7.96
CA LEU A 202 -8.42 4.62 -7.09
C LEU A 202 -8.73 3.13 -7.24
N ILE A 203 -8.67 2.60 -8.47
CA ILE A 203 -8.80 1.16 -8.73
C ILE A 203 -7.67 0.42 -8.01
N MET A 204 -6.42 0.85 -8.16
CA MET A 204 -5.27 0.24 -7.45
C MET A 204 -5.41 0.32 -5.93
N LEU A 205 -5.86 1.45 -5.39
CA LEU A 205 -6.09 1.62 -3.95
C LEU A 205 -7.21 0.71 -3.44
N LEU A 206 -8.25 0.49 -4.23
CA LEU A 206 -9.32 -0.46 -3.93
C LEU A 206 -8.75 -1.88 -3.81
N TRP A 207 -7.96 -2.31 -4.79
CA TRP A 207 -7.27 -3.60 -4.74
C TRP A 207 -6.34 -3.71 -3.53
N VAL A 208 -5.60 -2.64 -3.20
CA VAL A 208 -4.73 -2.59 -2.02
C VAL A 208 -5.53 -2.74 -0.72
N GLY A 209 -6.66 -2.06 -0.61
CA GLY A 209 -7.52 -2.14 0.58
C GLY A 209 -8.03 -3.57 0.82
N PHE A 210 -8.51 -4.24 -0.23
CA PHE A 210 -9.07 -5.59 -0.11
C PHE A 210 -7.99 -6.67 0.03
N LEU A 211 -6.93 -6.65 -0.78
CA LEU A 211 -5.81 -7.59 -0.62
C LEU A 211 -5.09 -7.39 0.73
N GLY A 212 -5.05 -6.17 1.25
CA GLY A 212 -4.54 -5.88 2.59
C GLY A 212 -5.29 -6.63 3.69
N ALA A 213 -6.61 -6.81 3.56
CA ALA A 213 -7.39 -7.61 4.51
C ALA A 213 -6.96 -9.09 4.50
N SER A 214 -6.68 -9.64 3.31
CA SER A 214 -6.19 -11.00 3.13
C SER A 214 -4.79 -11.19 3.76
N VAL A 215 -3.91 -10.20 3.61
CA VAL A 215 -2.58 -10.16 4.24
C VAL A 215 -2.67 -10.10 5.76
N CYS A 216 -3.55 -9.26 6.31
CA CYS A 216 -3.80 -9.21 7.76
C CYS A 216 -4.32 -10.55 8.32
N ALA A 217 -5.10 -11.29 7.52
CA ALA A 217 -5.57 -12.62 7.89
C ALA A 217 -4.44 -13.66 7.92
N HIS A 218 -3.51 -13.61 6.96
CA HIS A 218 -2.30 -14.46 6.97
C HIS A 218 -1.42 -14.19 8.20
N GLU A 219 -1.22 -12.92 8.54
CA GLU A 219 -0.41 -12.52 9.71
C GLU A 219 -1.10 -12.77 11.06
N GLY A 220 -2.33 -13.30 11.06
CA GLY A 220 -3.09 -13.55 12.30
C GLY A 220 -3.45 -12.28 13.08
N LYS A 221 -3.38 -11.10 12.44
CA LYS A 221 -3.66 -9.79 13.07
C LYS A 221 -5.16 -9.47 13.18
N HIS A 222 -6.02 -10.43 12.87
CA HIS A 222 -7.45 -10.26 13.13
C HIS A 222 -7.66 -10.05 14.61
N ILE A 223 -8.54 -9.10 14.97
CA ILE A 223 -8.93 -8.88 16.37
C ILE A 223 -9.55 -10.18 16.86
N GLN A 224 -8.75 -11.00 17.55
CA GLN A 224 -9.25 -12.16 18.25
C GLN A 224 -10.10 -11.64 19.40
N VAL A 225 -11.26 -12.26 19.61
CA VAL A 225 -12.08 -11.97 20.80
C VAL A 225 -11.39 -12.61 22.01
N GLY A 226 -10.24 -12.05 22.42
CA GLY A 226 -9.43 -12.53 23.54
C GLY A 226 -10.17 -12.49 24.88
N ALA A 227 -11.29 -11.77 24.94
CA ALA A 227 -12.22 -11.80 26.07
C ALA A 227 -12.81 -13.20 26.30
N LEU A 228 -13.10 -13.97 25.25
CA LEU A 228 -13.70 -15.30 25.39
C LEU A 228 -12.68 -16.33 25.90
N LYS A 229 -11.40 -16.18 25.53
CA LYS A 229 -10.30 -17.05 25.98
C LYS A 229 -10.03 -16.98 27.49
N LYS A 230 -10.35 -15.84 28.13
CA LYS A 230 -10.16 -15.66 29.58
C LYS A 230 -11.22 -16.38 30.43
N VAL A 231 -12.34 -16.78 29.82
CA VAL A 231 -13.48 -17.38 30.53
C VAL A 231 -13.59 -18.88 30.25
N VAL A 232 -13.05 -19.35 29.13
CA VAL A 232 -13.18 -20.74 28.66
C VAL A 232 -12.03 -21.62 29.19
N PRO A 233 -12.30 -22.85 29.69
CA PRO A 233 -11.26 -23.76 30.17
C PRO A 233 -10.26 -24.16 29.07
N PRO A 234 -8.99 -24.49 29.41
CA PRO A 234 -7.92 -24.75 28.45
C PRO A 234 -8.18 -25.92 27.48
N SER A 235 -9.08 -26.83 27.84
CA SER A 235 -9.49 -27.94 26.98
C SER A 235 -10.46 -27.54 25.87
N MET A 236 -11.20 -26.43 26.04
CA MET A 236 -12.21 -25.94 25.10
C MET A 236 -11.73 -24.72 24.28
N SER A 237 -10.54 -24.17 24.59
CA SER A 237 -10.00 -23.01 23.88
C SER A 237 -9.86 -23.25 22.36
N ARG A 238 -9.46 -24.46 21.97
CA ARG A 238 -9.34 -24.87 20.55
C ARG A 238 -10.68 -24.80 19.82
N PHE A 239 -11.77 -25.17 20.48
CA PHE A 239 -13.11 -25.09 19.91
C PHE A 239 -13.60 -23.64 19.85
N SER A 240 -13.31 -22.81 20.87
CA SER A 240 -13.65 -21.38 20.79
C SER A 240 -12.92 -20.67 19.65
N ASP A 241 -11.66 -21.03 19.41
CA ASP A 241 -10.87 -20.50 18.29
C ASP A 241 -11.42 -20.96 16.94
N ALA A 242 -11.74 -22.25 16.83
CA ALA A 242 -12.34 -22.80 15.61
C ALA A 242 -13.70 -22.14 15.29
N ILE A 243 -14.55 -21.89 16.30
CA ILE A 243 -15.82 -21.17 16.12
C ILE A 243 -15.57 -19.72 15.67
N GLY A 244 -14.58 -19.03 16.27
CA GLY A 244 -14.20 -17.69 15.85
C GLY A 244 -13.77 -17.64 14.39
N TYR A 245 -12.89 -18.56 13.97
CA TYR A 245 -12.45 -18.67 12.59
C TYR A 245 -13.59 -19.03 11.63
N LEU A 246 -14.51 -19.92 12.02
CA LEU A 246 -15.68 -20.26 11.20
C LEU A 246 -16.66 -19.09 11.07
N LEU A 247 -16.87 -18.31 12.13
CA LEU A 247 -17.71 -17.13 12.08
C LEU A 247 -17.13 -16.08 11.13
N THR A 248 -15.82 -15.82 11.24
CA THR A 248 -15.12 -14.92 10.31
C THR A 248 -15.17 -15.46 8.88
N ALA A 249 -14.93 -16.76 8.67
CA ALA A 249 -15.03 -17.38 7.35
C ALA A 249 -16.44 -17.25 6.76
N SER A 250 -17.49 -17.39 7.58
CA SER A 250 -18.89 -17.23 7.15
C SER A 250 -19.19 -15.79 6.74
N PHE A 251 -18.67 -14.81 7.49
CA PHE A 251 -18.75 -13.40 7.13
C PHE A 251 -18.00 -13.11 5.82
N CYS A 252 -16.77 -13.62 5.67
CA CYS A 252 -16.00 -13.47 4.42
C CYS A 252 -16.71 -14.13 3.24
N PHE A 253 -17.35 -15.29 3.44
CA PHE A 253 -18.16 -15.93 2.40
C PHE A 253 -19.34 -15.05 1.97
N PHE A 254 -20.08 -14.50 2.92
CA PHE A 254 -21.17 -13.58 2.64
C PHE A 254 -20.69 -12.36 1.85
N MET A 255 -19.57 -11.73 2.26
CA MET A 255 -18.97 -10.61 1.55
C MET A 255 -18.49 -11.00 0.15
N ALA A 256 -17.95 -12.20 -0.03
CA ALA A 256 -17.53 -12.71 -1.34
C ALA A 256 -18.73 -12.93 -2.28
N LEU A 257 -19.86 -13.43 -1.77
CA LEU A 257 -21.09 -13.58 -2.55
C LEU A 257 -21.64 -12.22 -3.00
N LEU A 258 -21.74 -11.25 -2.09
CA LEU A 258 -22.19 -9.89 -2.43
C LEU A 258 -21.25 -9.23 -3.44
N GLY A 259 -19.93 -9.40 -3.26
CA GLY A 259 -18.93 -8.91 -4.21
C GLY A 259 -19.05 -9.56 -5.58
N TYR A 260 -19.38 -10.85 -5.63
CA TYR A 260 -19.61 -11.58 -6.89
C TYR A 260 -20.88 -11.09 -7.60
N GLU A 261 -21.99 -10.93 -6.88
CA GLU A 261 -23.23 -10.38 -7.43
C GLU A 261 -22.97 -8.98 -8.03
N TYR A 262 -22.33 -8.10 -7.27
CA TYR A 262 -21.97 -6.75 -7.73
C TYR A 262 -21.05 -6.77 -8.97
N ALA A 263 -20.04 -7.66 -8.98
CA ALA A 263 -19.16 -7.81 -10.14
C ALA A 263 -19.90 -8.37 -11.37
N SER A 264 -20.84 -9.29 -11.17
CA SER A 264 -21.65 -9.86 -12.25
C SER A 264 -22.61 -8.83 -12.86
N GLU A 265 -23.19 -7.96 -12.04
CA GLU A 265 -24.03 -6.85 -12.49
C GLU A 265 -23.21 -5.84 -13.30
N ALA A 266 -22.00 -5.51 -12.85
CA ALA A 266 -21.08 -4.64 -13.60
C ALA A 266 -20.73 -5.20 -14.99
N ILE A 267 -20.62 -6.54 -15.14
CA ILE A 267 -20.42 -7.19 -16.44
C ILE A 267 -21.67 -7.07 -17.31
N GLN A 268 -22.85 -7.30 -16.75
CA GLN A 268 -24.13 -7.25 -17.48
C GLN A 268 -24.47 -5.85 -17.98
N LEU A 269 -24.17 -4.82 -17.20
CA LEU A 269 -24.42 -3.42 -17.54
C LEU A 269 -23.36 -2.84 -18.48
N GLU A 270 -22.33 -3.62 -18.83
CA GLU A 270 -21.15 -3.15 -19.58
C GLU A 270 -20.57 -1.85 -19.02
N GLY A 271 -20.58 -1.71 -17.69
CA GLY A 271 -20.08 -0.52 -17.00
C GLY A 271 -18.62 -0.29 -17.36
N ARG A 272 -18.28 0.94 -17.75
CA ARG A 272 -16.90 1.35 -18.04
C ARG A 272 -16.61 2.70 -17.44
N PHE A 273 -15.39 2.80 -16.94
CA PHE A 273 -14.76 4.03 -16.51
C PHE A 273 -14.64 5.03 -17.67
N GLU A 274 -15.16 6.26 -17.48
CA GLU A 274 -15.31 7.26 -18.54
C GLU A 274 -13.97 7.69 -19.16
N GLN A 275 -12.91 7.77 -18.34
CA GLN A 275 -11.63 8.33 -18.77
C GLN A 275 -10.69 7.26 -19.33
N THR A 276 -10.72 6.06 -18.76
CA THR A 276 -9.80 4.96 -19.11
C THR A 276 -10.43 3.89 -19.99
N ASN A 277 -11.76 3.89 -20.15
CA ASN A 277 -12.52 2.84 -20.85
C ASN A 277 -12.25 1.43 -20.29
N ILE A 278 -11.76 1.35 -19.04
CA ILE A 278 -11.54 0.10 -18.33
C ILE A 278 -12.92 -0.44 -17.91
N PRO A 279 -13.22 -1.73 -18.14
CA PRO A 279 -14.45 -2.32 -17.64
C PRO A 279 -14.51 -2.27 -16.11
N ASP A 280 -15.65 -1.87 -15.56
CA ASP A 280 -15.83 -1.67 -14.12
C ASP A 280 -15.57 -2.96 -13.33
N TRP A 281 -15.86 -4.12 -13.93
CA TRP A 281 -15.63 -5.43 -13.32
C TRP A 281 -14.17 -5.67 -12.91
N VAL A 282 -13.20 -5.02 -13.58
CA VAL A 282 -11.78 -5.12 -13.25
C VAL A 282 -11.49 -4.55 -11.85
N ALA A 283 -12.20 -3.50 -11.45
CA ALA A 283 -12.11 -2.97 -10.10
C ALA A 283 -12.92 -3.82 -9.13
N THR A 284 -14.15 -4.19 -9.48
CA THR A 284 -15.09 -4.81 -8.54
C THR A 284 -14.74 -6.26 -8.21
N ILE A 285 -14.05 -7.00 -9.11
CA ILE A 285 -13.62 -8.38 -8.86
C ILE A 285 -12.58 -8.50 -7.74
N ALA A 286 -11.91 -7.41 -7.37
CA ALA A 286 -11.01 -7.38 -6.23
C ALA A 286 -11.72 -7.81 -4.93
N VAL A 287 -12.99 -7.44 -4.78
CA VAL A 287 -13.81 -7.73 -3.59
C VAL A 287 -14.03 -9.25 -3.42
N PRO A 288 -14.70 -9.95 -4.35
CA PRO A 288 -14.91 -11.39 -4.21
C PRO A 288 -13.59 -12.15 -4.17
N ALA A 289 -12.57 -11.74 -4.93
CA ALA A 289 -11.28 -12.42 -4.92
C ALA A 289 -10.59 -12.36 -3.54
N ALA A 290 -10.48 -11.16 -2.95
CA ALA A 290 -9.81 -10.99 -1.66
C ALA A 290 -10.58 -11.68 -0.52
N PHE A 291 -11.90 -11.54 -0.48
CA PHE A 291 -12.72 -12.19 0.54
C PHE A 291 -12.76 -13.71 0.39
N ALA A 292 -12.74 -14.24 -0.84
CA ALA A 292 -12.64 -15.68 -1.06
C ALA A 292 -11.29 -16.24 -0.58
N MET A 293 -10.17 -15.55 -0.88
CA MET A 293 -8.85 -15.96 -0.36
C MET A 293 -8.81 -15.92 1.17
N THR A 294 -9.32 -14.85 1.77
CA THR A 294 -9.42 -14.68 3.22
C THR A 294 -10.29 -15.76 3.87
N MET A 295 -11.43 -16.08 3.26
CA MET A 295 -12.32 -17.16 3.69
C MET A 295 -11.59 -18.50 3.70
N LEU A 296 -10.89 -18.85 2.63
CA LEU A 296 -10.14 -20.11 2.53
C LEU A 296 -9.08 -20.24 3.64
N ARG A 297 -8.37 -19.14 3.94
CA ARG A 297 -7.40 -19.08 5.05
C ARG A 297 -8.06 -19.34 6.40
N TYR A 298 -9.21 -18.71 6.67
CA TYR A 298 -9.92 -18.92 7.93
C TYR A 298 -10.53 -20.31 8.06
N ILE A 299 -11.01 -20.90 6.97
CA ILE A 299 -11.45 -22.30 6.96
C ILE A 299 -10.28 -23.22 7.31
N ALA A 300 -9.12 -23.00 6.68
CA ALA A 300 -7.91 -23.75 6.98
C ALA A 300 -7.45 -23.56 8.44
N ALA A 301 -7.52 -22.33 8.98
CA ALA A 301 -7.22 -22.04 10.39
C ALA A 301 -8.21 -22.73 11.35
N ALA A 302 -9.50 -22.76 11.02
CA ALA A 302 -10.52 -23.46 11.81
C ALA A 302 -10.24 -24.96 11.88
N PHE A 303 -9.98 -25.61 10.74
CA PHE A 303 -9.64 -27.03 10.70
C PHE A 303 -8.31 -27.31 11.41
N SER A 304 -7.32 -26.43 11.24
CA SER A 304 -6.05 -26.57 11.96
C SER A 304 -6.29 -26.51 13.46
N SER A 305 -7.05 -25.54 13.97
CA SER A 305 -7.34 -25.39 15.40
C SER A 305 -8.03 -26.64 16.00
N ILE A 306 -9.00 -27.23 15.30
CA ILE A 306 -9.68 -28.47 15.73
C ILE A 306 -8.69 -29.64 15.84
N LEU A 307 -7.77 -29.75 14.87
CA LEU A 307 -6.70 -30.75 14.83
C LEU A 307 -5.46 -30.32 15.67
N GLY A 308 -5.54 -29.18 16.35
CA GLY A 308 -4.48 -28.20 16.69
C GLY A 308 -3.01 -28.62 16.56
N GLY A 309 -2.28 -28.35 15.49
CA GLY A 309 -2.48 -27.32 14.47
C GLY A 309 -2.25 -25.91 15.03
N SER A 310 -1.18 -25.24 14.60
CA SER A 310 -0.91 -23.82 14.91
C SER A 310 -1.12 -22.88 13.72
N TYR A 311 -1.67 -23.39 12.61
CA TYR A 311 -1.84 -22.60 11.39
C TYR A 311 -2.92 -21.52 11.61
N GLY A 312 -2.55 -20.26 11.35
CA GLY A 312 -3.41 -19.08 11.53
C GLY A 312 -3.41 -18.48 12.95
N ALA A 313 -2.63 -19.02 13.89
CA ALA A 313 -2.48 -18.42 15.23
C ALA A 313 -1.69 -17.11 15.17
N ALA A 314 -2.07 -16.13 15.99
CA ALA A 314 -1.36 -14.85 16.05
C ALA A 314 0.09 -15.04 16.59
N PRO A 315 1.08 -14.26 16.12
CA PRO A 315 2.47 -14.39 16.55
C PRO A 315 2.67 -14.27 18.07
N GLU A 316 1.85 -13.45 18.75
CA GLU A 316 1.88 -13.32 20.21
C GLU A 316 1.40 -14.60 20.92
N GLU A 317 0.44 -15.33 20.33
CA GLU A 317 -0.04 -16.59 20.89
C GLU A 317 0.98 -17.71 20.75
N GLU A 318 1.73 -17.80 19.64
CA GLU A 318 2.83 -18.75 19.53
C GLU A 318 3.92 -18.48 20.58
N ALA A 319 4.23 -17.21 20.86
CA ALA A 319 5.19 -16.83 21.90
C ALA A 319 4.70 -17.16 23.33
N VAL A 320 3.42 -16.91 23.63
CA VAL A 320 2.82 -17.22 24.95
C VAL A 320 2.63 -18.73 25.13
N VAL A 321 2.22 -19.46 24.08
CA VAL A 321 2.10 -20.92 24.10
C VAL A 321 3.48 -21.57 24.24
N ALA A 322 4.49 -21.10 23.51
CA ALA A 322 5.87 -21.56 23.66
C ALA A 322 6.40 -21.29 25.08
N ALA A 323 6.15 -20.10 25.64
CA ALA A 323 6.52 -19.77 27.01
C ALA A 323 5.83 -20.68 28.05
N SER A 324 4.54 -21.00 27.85
CA SER A 324 3.78 -21.90 28.73
C SER A 324 4.24 -23.37 28.66
N GLN A 325 4.67 -23.82 27.47
CA GLN A 325 5.19 -25.17 27.24
C GLN A 325 6.58 -25.35 27.88
N VAL A 326 7.44 -24.33 27.80
CA VAL A 326 8.75 -24.33 28.45
C VAL A 326 8.62 -24.36 29.98
N SER A 327 7.67 -23.61 30.54
CA SER A 327 7.37 -23.64 31.98
C SER A 327 6.96 -25.03 32.48
N LYS A 328 6.15 -25.77 31.71
CA LYS A 328 5.75 -27.15 32.07
C LYS A 328 6.88 -28.18 31.90
N LYS A 329 7.82 -27.96 30.98
CA LYS A 329 8.98 -28.86 30.77
C LYS A 329 10.11 -28.63 31.77
N GLY A 330 10.23 -27.43 32.33
CA GLY A 330 11.20 -27.11 33.40
C GLY A 330 10.75 -27.52 34.81
N ALA A 331 9.50 -27.96 34.97
CA ALA A 331 8.90 -28.36 36.25
C ALA A 331 8.74 -29.90 36.38
N LYS A 332 9.42 -30.69 35.54
CA LYS A 332 9.47 -32.16 35.62
C LYS A 332 10.88 -32.65 35.88
#